data_AF-A0A2E1JCH0-F1
#
_entry.id   AF-A0A2E1JCH0-F1
#
_cell.length_a   1.000
_cell.length_b   1.000
_cell.length_c   1.000
_cell.angle_alpha   90.00
_cell.angle_beta   90.00
_cell.angle_gamma   90.00
#
_symmetry.space_group_name_H-M   'P 1'
#
loop_
_entity.id
_entity.type
_entity.pdbx_description
1 polymer ?
#
loop_
_entity_poly.entity_id
_entity_poly.type
_entity_poly.pdbx_seq_one_letter_code
_entity_poly.pdbx_strand_id
1 'polypeptide(L)'
;MTYMSGLIVRAADTGRLLADMDAFGRAAFEEAGAQNLWITQNVMAGEAVGEIGIAADWDSVDTAVTAPDDLRAMPEFVESMQAAGIQTLRRSLMDVRMERGTLDGKFGSLIVSAGNLAEDEEATADAIWAHMENGTNGIRWTQAIAAGPLTGMYVTISTSDSLDALMAASNQMFADPAILGMMAEQNFQLIQRSLFRRLA
;
A
#
# COMPACT_ATOMS: atom_id res chain seq x y z
N MET A 1 9.79 -13.52 5.27
CA MET A 1 9.32 -12.92 4.00
C MET A 1 7.88 -12.53 4.25
N THR A 2 7.50 -11.31 3.88
CA THR A 2 6.19 -10.75 4.21
C THR A 2 5.49 -10.41 2.91
N TYR A 3 4.22 -10.76 2.80
CA TYR A 3 3.41 -10.50 1.63
C TYR A 3 2.32 -9.50 1.96
N MET A 4 2.03 -8.60 1.02
CA MET A 4 0.90 -7.70 1.14
C MET A 4 -0.17 -8.09 0.14
N SER A 5 -1.37 -8.39 0.64
CA SER A 5 -2.56 -8.39 -0.21
C SER A 5 -3.17 -7.00 -0.28
N GLY A 6 -3.59 -6.57 -1.46
CA GLY A 6 -4.44 -5.40 -1.65
C GLY A 6 -5.80 -5.81 -2.18
N LEU A 7 -6.87 -5.37 -1.53
CA LEU A 7 -8.24 -5.41 -2.00
C LEU A 7 -8.68 -3.98 -2.29
N ILE A 8 -8.99 -3.68 -3.54
CA ILE A 8 -9.50 -2.38 -3.95
C ILE A 8 -11.01 -2.46 -4.16
N VAL A 9 -11.74 -1.57 -3.50
CA VAL A 9 -13.20 -1.53 -3.51
C VAL A 9 -13.73 -0.12 -3.74
N ARG A 10 -15.03 -0.04 -4.07
CA ARG A 10 -15.86 1.14 -3.80
C ARG A 10 -16.88 0.77 -2.73
N ALA A 11 -17.20 1.71 -1.86
CA ALA A 11 -18.24 1.56 -0.85
C ALA A 11 -19.29 2.65 -1.05
N ALA A 12 -20.57 2.28 -1.08
CA ALA A 12 -21.65 3.25 -1.07
C ALA A 12 -21.72 4.00 0.27
N ASP A 13 -21.41 3.29 1.37
CA ASP A 13 -21.30 3.85 2.72
C ASP A 13 -19.93 3.53 3.32
N THR A 14 -19.00 4.48 3.18
CA THR A 14 -17.66 4.36 3.78
C THR A 14 -17.70 4.40 5.30
N GLY A 15 -18.63 5.15 5.90
CA GLY A 15 -18.75 5.25 7.35
C GLY A 15 -19.14 3.90 7.96
N ARG A 16 -20.09 3.21 7.32
CA ARG A 16 -20.48 1.86 7.72
C ARG A 16 -19.36 0.85 7.54
N LEU A 17 -18.63 0.88 6.42
CA LEU A 17 -17.47 0.02 6.21
C LEU A 17 -16.47 0.16 7.36
N LEU A 18 -16.10 1.40 7.73
CA LEU A 18 -15.12 1.63 8.79
C LEU A 18 -15.65 1.19 10.16
N ALA A 19 -16.91 1.49 10.48
CA ALA A 19 -17.53 1.07 11.73
C ALA A 19 -17.53 -0.47 11.88
N ASP A 20 -17.84 -1.21 10.81
CA ASP A 20 -17.84 -2.67 10.83
C ASP A 20 -16.41 -3.26 10.90
N MET A 21 -15.47 -2.65 10.19
CA MET A 21 -14.05 -3.03 10.26
C MET A 21 -13.47 -2.83 11.67
N ASP A 22 -13.86 -1.76 12.37
CA ASP A 22 -13.47 -1.50 13.75
C ASP A 22 -14.20 -2.41 14.75
N ALA A 23 -15.47 -2.73 14.50
CA ALA A 23 -16.28 -3.56 15.39
C ALA A 23 -15.86 -5.03 15.38
N PHE A 24 -15.57 -5.60 14.21
CA PHE A 24 -15.22 -7.02 14.09
C PHE A 24 -14.26 -7.33 12.93
N GLY A 25 -14.28 -6.55 11.84
CA GLY A 25 -13.55 -6.91 10.62
C GLY A 25 -12.05 -7.05 10.84
N ARG A 26 -11.41 -6.15 11.60
CA ARG A 26 -9.98 -6.24 11.92
C ARG A 26 -9.63 -7.53 12.66
N ALA A 27 -10.40 -7.87 13.70
CA ALA A 27 -10.22 -9.11 14.44
C ALA A 27 -10.38 -10.34 13.52
N ALA A 28 -11.36 -10.32 12.61
CA ALA A 28 -11.53 -11.40 11.63
C ALA A 28 -10.32 -11.56 10.69
N PHE A 29 -9.70 -10.46 10.25
CA PHE A 29 -8.46 -10.52 9.46
C PHE A 29 -7.29 -11.08 10.28
N GLU A 30 -7.14 -10.66 11.54
CA GLU A 30 -6.11 -11.16 12.45
C GLU A 30 -6.27 -12.66 12.74
N GLU A 31 -7.50 -13.12 13.01
CA GLU A 31 -7.84 -14.53 13.18
C GLU A 31 -7.55 -15.36 11.92
N ALA A 32 -7.70 -14.77 10.74
CA ALA A 32 -7.32 -15.38 9.46
C ALA A 32 -5.80 -15.34 9.19
N GLY A 33 -5.01 -14.75 10.09
CA GLY A 33 -3.54 -14.72 10.03
C GLY A 33 -2.93 -13.44 9.45
N ALA A 34 -3.69 -12.35 9.35
CA ALA A 34 -3.14 -11.05 8.97
C ALA A 34 -2.31 -10.46 10.12
N GLN A 35 -1.11 -10.00 9.82
CA GLN A 35 -0.20 -9.36 10.79
C GLN A 35 -0.48 -7.86 10.95
N ASN A 36 -1.02 -7.24 9.91
CA ASN A 36 -1.38 -5.83 9.90
C ASN A 36 -2.53 -5.60 8.91
N LEU A 37 -3.29 -4.54 9.13
CA LEU A 37 -4.38 -4.11 8.27
C LEU A 37 -4.44 -2.58 8.24
N TRP A 38 -4.40 -2.03 7.03
CA TRP A 38 -4.56 -0.59 6.77
C TRP A 38 -5.66 -0.34 5.74
N ILE A 39 -6.45 0.70 6.00
CA ILE A 39 -7.53 1.11 5.11
C ILE A 39 -7.21 2.53 4.63
N THR A 40 -7.14 2.70 3.32
CA THR A 40 -6.80 3.98 2.69
C THR A 40 -7.83 4.34 1.64
N GLN A 41 -7.93 5.62 1.31
CA GLN A 41 -8.72 6.10 0.19
C GLN A 41 -7.88 6.97 -0.72
N ASN A 42 -7.92 6.65 -2.01
CA ASN A 42 -7.30 7.45 -3.05
C ASN A 42 -8.01 8.81 -3.19
N VAL A 43 -7.24 9.89 -3.08
CA VAL A 43 -7.75 11.27 -3.16
C VAL A 43 -7.32 11.94 -4.46
N MET A 44 -6.04 11.81 -4.83
CA MET A 44 -5.49 12.30 -6.09
C MET A 44 -4.87 11.10 -6.83
N ALA A 45 -5.66 10.41 -7.65
CA ALA A 45 -5.27 9.13 -8.25
C ALA A 45 -5.82 8.92 -9.67
N GLY A 46 -6.15 10.00 -10.38
CA GLY A 46 -6.78 9.92 -11.70
C GLY A 46 -8.12 9.18 -11.66
N GLU A 47 -8.25 8.11 -12.44
CA GLU A 47 -9.48 7.31 -12.50
C GLU A 47 -9.75 6.51 -11.21
N ALA A 48 -8.73 6.31 -10.37
CA ALA A 48 -8.82 5.58 -9.11
C ALA A 48 -9.28 6.47 -7.93
N VAL A 49 -9.64 7.73 -8.15
CA VAL A 49 -10.15 8.62 -7.09
C VAL A 49 -11.40 8.02 -6.42
N GLY A 50 -11.42 8.06 -5.10
CA GLY A 50 -12.50 7.51 -4.28
C GLY A 50 -12.43 6.00 -4.05
N GLU A 51 -11.59 5.27 -4.78
CA GLU A 51 -11.33 3.86 -4.49
C GLU A 51 -10.70 3.70 -3.10
N ILE A 52 -11.16 2.68 -2.38
CA ILE A 52 -10.70 2.32 -1.04
C ILE A 52 -9.78 1.11 -1.17
N GLY A 53 -8.56 1.24 -0.65
CA GLY A 53 -7.62 0.14 -0.50
C GLY A 53 -7.72 -0.44 0.90
N ILE A 54 -8.09 -1.71 0.99
CA ILE A 54 -7.96 -2.52 2.20
C ILE A 54 -6.76 -3.43 1.94
N ALA A 55 -5.69 -3.26 2.71
CA ALA A 55 -4.52 -4.10 2.52
C ALA A 55 -4.07 -4.74 3.83
N ALA A 56 -3.51 -5.93 3.72
CA ALA A 56 -3.18 -6.77 4.84
C ALA A 56 -1.85 -7.46 4.59
N ASP A 57 -1.06 -7.59 5.65
CA ASP A 57 0.25 -8.25 5.63
C ASP A 57 0.13 -9.70 6.10
N TRP A 58 0.84 -10.60 5.44
CA TRP A 58 0.74 -12.06 5.62
C TRP A 58 2.14 -12.70 5.63
N ASP A 59 2.29 -13.78 6.39
CA ASP A 59 3.54 -14.55 6.43
C ASP A 59 3.70 -15.49 5.24
N SER A 60 2.62 -15.79 4.51
CA SER A 60 2.65 -16.66 3.34
C SER A 60 1.66 -16.24 2.26
N VAL A 61 1.99 -16.59 1.01
CA VAL A 61 1.09 -16.44 -0.13
C VAL A 61 -0.17 -17.30 0.05
N ASP A 62 -0.02 -18.52 0.57
CA ASP A 62 -1.14 -19.45 0.76
C ASP A 62 -2.20 -18.84 1.68
N THR A 63 -1.79 -18.30 2.83
CA THR A 63 -2.68 -17.61 3.77
C THR A 63 -3.36 -16.40 3.12
N ALA A 64 -2.60 -15.57 2.39
CA ALA A 64 -3.15 -14.39 1.71
C ALA A 64 -4.21 -14.75 0.64
N VAL A 65 -4.08 -15.92 0.01
CA VAL A 65 -5.00 -16.42 -1.02
C VAL A 65 -6.25 -17.03 -0.39
N THR A 66 -6.14 -17.77 0.71
CA THR A 66 -7.26 -18.47 1.36
C THR A 66 -8.09 -17.59 2.29
N ALA A 67 -7.48 -16.65 3.01
CA ALA A 67 -8.17 -15.79 3.98
C ALA A 67 -9.48 -15.13 3.50
N PRO A 68 -9.60 -14.66 2.24
CA PRO A 68 -10.87 -14.11 1.74
C PRO A 68 -12.02 -15.11 1.68
N ASP A 69 -11.75 -16.39 1.49
CA ASP A 69 -12.78 -17.42 1.49
C ASP A 69 -13.22 -17.70 2.92
N ASP A 70 -12.27 -17.74 3.86
CA ASP A 70 -12.53 -17.87 5.30
C ASP A 70 -13.37 -16.68 5.82
N LEU A 71 -12.99 -15.45 5.46
CA LEU A 71 -13.74 -14.24 5.81
C LEU A 71 -15.15 -14.25 5.23
N ARG A 72 -15.33 -14.73 3.98
CA ARG A 72 -16.66 -14.82 3.35
C ARG A 72 -17.50 -15.99 3.87
N ALA A 73 -16.90 -16.95 4.55
CA ALA A 73 -17.64 -18.00 5.24
C ALA A 73 -18.37 -17.46 6.48
N MET A 74 -17.97 -16.29 7.01
CA MET A 74 -18.61 -15.61 8.12
C MET A 74 -19.86 -14.83 7.64
N PRO A 75 -21.09 -15.20 8.05
CA PRO A 75 -22.31 -14.52 7.60
C PRO A 75 -22.31 -13.02 7.89
N GLU A 76 -21.83 -12.63 9.08
CA GLU A 76 -21.75 -11.22 9.50
C GLU A 76 -20.83 -10.39 8.59
N PHE A 77 -19.74 -10.97 8.09
CA PHE A 77 -18.84 -10.29 7.16
C PHE A 77 -19.51 -10.07 5.80
N VAL A 78 -20.25 -11.05 5.30
CA VAL A 78 -21.02 -10.93 4.04
C VAL A 78 -22.13 -9.88 4.18
N GLU A 79 -22.88 -9.90 5.27
CA GLU A 79 -23.94 -8.94 5.56
C GLU A 79 -23.38 -7.51 5.68
N SER A 80 -22.25 -7.33 6.38
CA SER A 80 -21.57 -6.05 6.49
C SER A 80 -21.14 -5.50 5.12
N MET A 81 -20.49 -6.33 4.29
CA MET A 81 -20.08 -5.90 2.94
C MET A 81 -21.29 -5.48 2.10
N GLN A 82 -22.41 -6.20 2.19
CA GLN A 82 -23.65 -5.85 1.49
C GLN A 82 -24.25 -4.55 2.01
N ALA A 83 -24.30 -4.38 3.34
CA ALA A 83 -24.84 -3.18 3.98
C ALA A 83 -24.03 -1.92 3.65
N ALA A 84 -22.70 -2.02 3.57
CA ALA A 84 -21.82 -0.93 3.14
C ALA A 84 -21.84 -0.68 1.61
N GLY A 85 -22.54 -1.53 0.84
CA GLY A 85 -22.62 -1.45 -0.62
C GLY A 85 -21.26 -1.65 -1.28
N ILE A 86 -20.49 -2.64 -0.82
CA ILE A 86 -19.13 -2.90 -1.32
C ILE A 86 -19.17 -3.48 -2.73
N GLN A 87 -18.48 -2.80 -3.64
CA GLN A 87 -18.13 -3.31 -4.96
C GLN A 87 -16.63 -3.63 -4.99
N THR A 88 -16.29 -4.91 -5.12
CA THR A 88 -14.90 -5.32 -5.35
C THR A 88 -14.49 -4.95 -6.77
N LEU A 89 -13.37 -4.25 -6.93
CA LEU A 89 -12.84 -3.86 -8.22
C LEU A 89 -11.67 -4.74 -8.65
N ARG A 90 -10.70 -4.95 -7.74
CA ARG A 90 -9.51 -5.75 -8.03
C ARG A 90 -8.84 -6.22 -6.75
N ARG A 91 -8.00 -7.24 -6.91
CA ARG A 91 -7.12 -7.76 -5.87
C ARG A 91 -5.71 -7.87 -6.41
N SER A 92 -4.74 -7.66 -5.53
CA SER A 92 -3.32 -7.77 -5.85
C SER A 92 -2.57 -8.43 -4.70
N LEU A 93 -1.42 -9.01 -5.03
CA LEU A 93 -0.46 -9.55 -4.08
C LEU A 93 0.92 -8.99 -4.40
N MET A 94 1.62 -8.55 -3.36
CA MET A 94 2.95 -7.97 -3.44
C MET A 94 3.89 -8.68 -2.46
N ASP A 95 5.16 -8.81 -2.82
CA ASP A 95 6.26 -9.15 -1.92
C ASP A 95 6.77 -7.88 -1.26
N VAL A 96 6.81 -7.84 0.08
CA VAL A 96 7.38 -6.72 0.83
C VAL A 96 8.89 -6.90 0.89
N ARG A 97 9.61 -5.99 0.25
CA ARG A 97 11.07 -6.04 0.11
C ARG A 97 11.75 -5.45 1.33
N MET A 98 11.34 -4.23 1.68
CA MET A 98 12.00 -3.42 2.70
C MET A 98 11.02 -2.43 3.32
N GLU A 99 11.33 -2.02 4.55
CA GLU A 99 10.62 -0.98 5.29
C GLU A 99 11.58 -0.10 6.07
N ARG A 100 11.20 1.17 6.24
CA ARG A 100 11.83 2.12 7.16
C ARG A 100 10.75 2.97 7.84
N GLY A 101 10.97 3.31 9.11
CA GLY A 101 10.02 4.10 9.90
C GLY A 101 8.71 3.35 10.22
N THR A 102 7.62 4.10 10.38
CA THR A 102 6.27 3.59 10.68
C THR A 102 5.28 3.96 9.59
N LEU A 103 4.36 3.05 9.26
CA LEU A 103 3.36 3.26 8.21
C LEU A 103 2.05 3.85 8.73
N ASP A 104 2.12 4.63 9.81
CA ASP A 104 0.96 5.10 10.57
C ASP A 104 0.49 6.52 10.24
N GLY A 105 1.14 7.21 9.29
CA GLY A 105 0.80 8.57 8.89
C GLY A 105 -0.63 8.76 8.36
N LYS A 106 -1.18 9.97 8.57
CA LYS A 106 -2.55 10.35 8.15
C LYS A 106 -2.77 10.32 6.64
N PHE A 107 -1.71 10.58 5.88
CA PHE A 107 -1.71 10.63 4.43
C PHE A 107 -0.59 9.76 3.86
N GLY A 108 -0.55 9.64 2.55
CA GLY A 108 0.61 9.06 1.90
C GLY A 108 0.58 9.20 0.40
N SER A 109 1.68 8.72 -0.20
CA SER A 109 1.81 8.54 -1.63
C SER A 109 2.08 7.09 -1.97
N LEU A 110 1.45 6.61 -3.03
CA LEU A 110 1.81 5.35 -3.67
C LEU A 110 2.43 5.67 -5.02
N ILE A 111 3.65 5.20 -5.23
CA ILE A 111 4.37 5.29 -6.50
C ILE A 111 4.41 3.91 -7.14
N VAL A 112 4.08 3.83 -8.42
CA VAL A 112 4.37 2.66 -9.24
C VAL A 112 5.53 2.98 -10.16
N SER A 113 6.53 2.10 -10.18
CA SER A 113 7.71 2.24 -11.02
C SER A 113 8.09 0.94 -11.72
N ALA A 114 8.76 1.08 -12.86
CA ALA A 114 9.51 0.02 -13.51
C ALA A 114 11.01 0.23 -13.27
N GLY A 115 11.78 -0.84 -13.46
CA GLY A 115 13.23 -0.81 -13.41
C GLY A 115 13.81 -2.18 -13.12
N ASN A 116 15.12 -2.23 -13.03
CA ASN A 116 15.87 -3.36 -12.52
C ASN A 116 15.99 -3.25 -11.00
N LEU A 117 16.20 -4.38 -10.33
CA LEU A 117 16.62 -4.36 -8.93
C LEU A 117 17.97 -3.66 -8.79
N ALA A 118 18.14 -2.94 -7.69
CA ALA A 118 19.45 -2.47 -7.29
C ALA A 118 20.38 -3.67 -7.02
N GLU A 119 21.68 -3.52 -7.29
CA GLU A 119 22.67 -4.50 -6.88
C GLU A 119 22.73 -4.61 -5.34
N ASP A 120 22.62 -3.46 -4.66
CA ASP A 120 22.48 -3.34 -3.22
C ASP A 120 21.15 -2.62 -2.88
N GLU A 121 20.11 -3.41 -2.64
CA GLU A 121 18.77 -2.92 -2.29
C GLU A 121 18.77 -2.16 -0.95
N GLU A 122 19.53 -2.63 0.06
CA GLU A 122 19.57 -2.00 1.39
C GLU A 122 20.25 -0.63 1.34
N ALA A 123 21.40 -0.52 0.67
CA ALA A 123 22.07 0.77 0.51
C ALA A 123 21.21 1.76 -0.28
N THR A 124 20.47 1.28 -1.29
CA THR A 124 19.54 2.12 -2.06
C THR A 124 18.38 2.60 -1.17
N ALA A 125 17.80 1.72 -0.36
CA ALA A 125 16.71 2.07 0.56
C ALA A 125 17.17 3.07 1.63
N ASP A 126 18.37 2.89 2.19
CA ASP A 126 18.94 3.80 3.19
C ASP A 126 19.23 5.19 2.59
N ALA A 127 19.75 5.24 1.36
CA ALA A 127 19.97 6.49 0.65
C ALA A 127 18.65 7.24 0.40
N ILE A 128 17.60 6.54 -0.03
CA ILE A 128 16.26 7.12 -0.18
C ILE A 128 15.72 7.60 1.17
N TRP A 129 15.83 6.76 2.21
CA TRP A 129 15.33 7.07 3.54
C TRP A 129 15.97 8.33 4.13
N ALA A 130 17.29 8.52 3.95
CA ALA A 130 18.00 9.70 4.43
C ALA A 130 17.42 11.05 3.91
N HIS A 131 16.80 11.05 2.74
CA HIS A 131 16.08 12.22 2.22
C HIS A 131 14.64 12.30 2.74
N MET A 132 13.98 11.15 2.87
CA MET A 132 12.55 11.08 3.11
C MET A 132 12.16 11.14 4.60
N GLU A 133 13.05 10.75 5.52
CA GLU A 133 12.75 10.60 6.95
C GLU A 133 12.20 11.87 7.63
N ASN A 134 12.56 13.04 7.12
CA ASN A 134 12.06 14.32 7.64
C ASN A 134 10.68 14.72 7.08
N GLY A 135 10.23 14.08 6.00
CA GLY A 135 8.94 14.34 5.34
C GLY A 135 7.94 13.19 5.44
N THR A 136 8.35 12.03 5.96
CA THR A 136 7.53 10.82 6.05
C THR A 136 7.64 10.16 7.41
N ASN A 137 6.56 9.54 7.86
CA ASN A 137 6.59 8.64 9.02
C ASN A 137 7.32 7.33 8.66
N GLY A 138 7.15 6.85 7.43
CA GLY A 138 7.76 5.62 6.97
C GLY A 138 7.55 5.33 5.49
N ILE A 139 8.34 4.39 4.98
CA ILE A 139 8.33 3.92 3.59
C ILE A 139 8.34 2.40 3.57
N ARG A 140 7.53 1.84 2.68
CA ARG A 140 7.53 0.42 2.31
C ARG A 140 7.80 0.28 0.82
N TRP A 141 8.76 -0.57 0.47
CA TRP A 141 9.04 -0.97 -0.90
C TRP A 141 8.52 -2.39 -1.13
N THR A 142 7.76 -2.57 -2.21
CA THR A 142 7.20 -3.86 -2.58
C THR A 142 7.41 -4.15 -4.06
N GLN A 143 7.32 -5.42 -4.42
CA GLN A 143 7.22 -5.86 -5.80
C GLN A 143 5.91 -6.60 -6.02
N ALA A 144 5.16 -6.23 -7.05
CA ALA A 144 3.92 -6.90 -7.39
C ALA A 144 4.18 -8.30 -7.97
N ILE A 145 3.71 -9.34 -7.29
CA ILE A 145 3.85 -10.75 -7.73
C ILE A 145 2.60 -11.26 -8.45
N ALA A 146 1.43 -10.73 -8.11
CA ALA A 146 0.19 -10.98 -8.83
C ALA A 146 -0.72 -9.74 -8.73
N ALA A 147 -0.63 -8.83 -9.70
CA ALA A 147 -1.37 -7.57 -9.67
C ALA A 147 -1.92 -7.17 -11.05
N GLY A 148 -2.29 -8.18 -11.86
CA GLY A 148 -2.78 -7.96 -13.21
C GLY A 148 -1.73 -7.24 -14.07
N PRO A 149 -2.07 -6.11 -14.74
CA PRO A 149 -1.12 -5.34 -15.55
C PRO A 149 0.08 -4.79 -14.78
N LEU A 150 0.00 -4.71 -13.45
CA LEU A 150 1.11 -4.24 -12.60
C LEU A 150 2.04 -5.37 -12.14
N THR A 151 1.85 -6.60 -12.60
CA THR A 151 2.70 -7.73 -12.20
C THR A 151 4.15 -7.50 -12.66
N GLY A 152 5.11 -7.65 -11.75
CA GLY A 152 6.53 -7.38 -11.95
C GLY A 152 6.97 -5.95 -11.61
N MET A 153 6.02 -5.03 -11.43
CA MET A 153 6.28 -3.62 -11.14
C MET A 153 6.59 -3.42 -9.65
N TYR A 154 7.33 -2.35 -9.34
CA TYR A 154 7.57 -1.96 -7.96
C TYR A 154 6.52 -0.97 -7.49
N VAL A 155 6.14 -1.10 -6.23
CA VAL A 155 5.26 -0.16 -5.54
C VAL A 155 5.97 0.36 -4.31
N THR A 156 6.14 1.69 -4.26
CA THR A 156 6.67 2.36 -3.07
C THR A 156 5.53 3.09 -2.39
N ILE A 157 5.29 2.78 -1.11
CA ILE A 157 4.28 3.44 -0.29
C ILE A 157 4.99 4.26 0.76
N SER A 158 4.75 5.56 0.76
CA SER A 158 5.27 6.48 1.77
C SER A 158 4.09 7.05 2.56
N THR A 159 4.18 7.06 3.89
CA THR A 159 3.16 7.65 4.77
C THR A 159 3.69 8.92 5.41
N SER A 160 2.81 9.88 5.66
CA SER A 160 3.17 11.17 6.27
C SER A 160 1.96 11.79 6.96
N ASP A 161 2.20 12.58 8.00
CA ASP A 161 1.21 13.48 8.59
C ASP A 161 1.00 14.77 7.78
N SER A 162 1.87 15.05 6.80
CA SER A 162 1.78 16.21 5.91
C SER A 162 2.20 15.86 4.48
N LEU A 163 1.24 15.92 3.55
CA LEU A 163 1.54 15.74 2.13
C LEU A 163 2.51 16.81 1.60
N ASP A 164 2.49 18.03 2.15
CA ASP A 164 3.43 19.07 1.76
C ASP A 164 4.87 18.71 2.17
N ALA A 165 5.05 18.18 3.38
CA ALA A 165 6.35 17.72 3.86
C ALA A 165 6.84 16.51 3.04
N LEU A 166 5.97 15.55 2.75
CA LEU A 166 6.26 14.41 1.90
C LEU A 166 6.70 14.86 0.51
N MET A 167 5.97 15.77 -0.13
CA MET A 167 6.30 16.26 -1.46
C MET A 167 7.60 17.07 -1.47
N ALA A 168 7.85 17.89 -0.43
CA ALA A 168 9.10 18.62 -0.31
C ALA A 168 10.31 17.67 -0.20
N ALA A 169 10.22 16.65 0.66
CA ALA A 169 11.27 15.63 0.79
C ALA A 169 11.46 14.82 -0.50
N SER A 170 10.36 14.40 -1.13
CA SER A 170 10.39 13.66 -2.39
C SER A 170 11.03 14.47 -3.52
N ASN A 171 10.75 15.78 -3.60
CA ASN A 171 11.35 16.65 -4.60
C ASN A 171 12.86 16.84 -4.38
N GLN A 172 13.30 16.94 -3.12
CA GLN A 172 14.73 17.00 -2.80
C GLN A 172 15.44 15.71 -3.20
N MET A 173 14.85 14.56 -2.86
CA MET A 173 15.36 13.24 -3.24
C MET A 173 15.50 13.11 -4.76
N PHE A 174 14.46 13.44 -5.53
CA PHE A 174 14.49 13.36 -7.00
C PHE A 174 15.37 14.43 -7.67
N ALA A 175 15.88 15.41 -6.92
CA ALA A 175 16.84 16.39 -7.40
C ALA A 175 18.30 16.03 -7.03
N ASP A 176 18.51 15.04 -6.17
CA ASP A 176 19.84 14.64 -5.71
C ASP A 176 20.59 13.87 -6.81
N PRO A 177 21.79 14.30 -7.22
CA PRO A 177 22.57 13.64 -8.27
C PRO A 177 22.90 12.16 -7.98
N ALA A 178 23.11 11.78 -6.72
CA ALA A 178 23.37 10.39 -6.36
C ALA A 178 22.13 9.52 -6.55
N ILE A 179 20.96 10.01 -6.13
CA ILE A 179 19.68 9.33 -6.39
C ILE A 179 19.43 9.22 -7.89
N LEU A 180 19.65 10.29 -8.66
CA LEU A 180 19.52 10.29 -10.11
C LEU A 180 20.48 9.29 -10.79
N GLY A 181 21.70 9.14 -10.26
CA GLY A 181 22.66 8.12 -10.69
C GLY A 181 22.13 6.70 -10.47
N MET A 182 21.65 6.40 -9.26
CA MET A 182 21.05 5.09 -8.95
C MET A 182 19.83 4.80 -9.83
N MET A 183 18.96 5.80 -10.04
CA MET A 183 17.81 5.67 -10.93
C MET A 183 18.23 5.34 -12.37
N ALA A 184 19.31 5.95 -12.87
CA ALA A 184 19.82 5.66 -14.21
C ALA A 184 20.39 4.24 -14.31
N GLU A 185 21.17 3.79 -13.32
CA GLU A 185 21.72 2.43 -13.25
C GLU A 185 20.62 1.36 -13.22
N GLN A 186 19.54 1.65 -12.50
CA GLN A 186 18.38 0.75 -12.36
C GLN A 186 17.39 0.86 -13.53
N ASN A 187 17.63 1.71 -14.53
CA ASN A 187 16.64 2.04 -15.57
C ASN A 187 15.26 2.40 -14.98
N PHE A 188 15.27 3.12 -13.86
CA PHE A 188 14.06 3.47 -13.12
C PHE A 188 13.14 4.32 -13.98
N GLN A 189 11.86 3.98 -14.00
CA GLN A 189 10.81 4.77 -14.63
C GLN A 189 9.65 4.98 -13.65
N LEU A 190 9.37 6.24 -13.35
CA LEU A 190 8.15 6.62 -12.63
C LEU A 190 6.96 6.51 -13.59
N ILE A 191 6.01 5.64 -13.27
CA ILE A 191 4.83 5.41 -14.14
C ILE A 191 3.63 6.18 -13.63
N GLN A 192 3.40 6.13 -12.33
CA GLN A 192 2.32 6.87 -11.70
C GLN A 192 2.64 7.16 -10.24
N ARG A 193 2.00 8.22 -9.74
CA ARG A 193 1.88 8.52 -8.32
C ARG A 193 0.42 8.77 -8.00
N SER A 194 -0.07 8.19 -6.92
CA SER A 194 -1.32 8.59 -6.28
C SER A 194 -1.06 9.15 -4.89
N LEU A 195 -1.93 10.06 -4.45
CA LEU A 195 -2.00 10.53 -3.07
C LEU A 195 -3.26 9.98 -2.42
N PHE A 196 -3.11 9.46 -1.22
CA PHE A 196 -4.18 8.86 -0.44
C PHE A 196 -4.24 9.45 0.97
N ARG A 197 -5.39 9.25 1.61
CA ARG A 197 -5.56 9.44 3.05
C ARG A 197 -5.79 8.10 3.73
N ARG A 198 -5.31 7.95 4.96
CA ARG A 198 -5.62 6.81 5.80
C ARG A 198 -7.03 6.98 6.39
N LEU A 199 -7.77 5.89 6.44
CA LEU A 199 -9.10 5.80 7.04
C LEU A 199 -9.07 5.01 8.35
N ALA A 200 -8.27 3.93 8.43
CA ALA A 200 -8.05 3.09 9.62
C ALA A 200 -6.70 2.36 9.54
#